data_AF-A0A345DD79-F1
#
_entry.id   AF-A0A345DD79-F1
#
_cell.length_a   1.000
_cell.length_b   1.000
_cell.length_c   1.000
_cell.angle_alpha   90.00
_cell.angle_beta   90.00
_cell.angle_gamma   90.00
#
_symmetry.space_group_name_H-M   'P 1'
#
loop_
_entity.id
_entity.type
_entity.pdbx_description
1 polymer ?
#
loop_
_entity_poly.entity_id
_entity_poly.type
_entity_poly.pdbx_seq_one_letter_code
_entity_poly.pdbx_strand_id
1 'polypeptide(L)'
;MPSKRMLFLSGVSDLALVLWAGATWAAGYVFAPALFAHFPRELAGDAAGQVFAALNVLALACAALILLDLRVRYDKQLQHQRELWAVVGLVFVVLIQYIGLAPKMAALKLLFPDAQAETTFGQLHGFSQVLFLLQSGTLAYLVYQRFARKSA
;
A
#
# COMPACT_ATOMS: atom_id res chain seq x y z
N MET A 1 -31.01 -13.91 6.10
CA MET A 1 -29.77 -14.72 6.13
C MET A 1 -28.87 -14.26 4.97
N PRO A 2 -27.58 -13.97 5.20
CA PRO A 2 -26.67 -13.58 4.12
C PRO A 2 -26.56 -14.71 3.09
N SER A 3 -26.54 -14.36 1.80
CA SER A 3 -26.40 -15.35 0.73
C SER A 3 -24.98 -15.94 0.70
N LYS A 4 -24.82 -17.18 0.20
CA LYS A 4 -23.49 -17.82 0.04
C LYS A 4 -22.49 -16.94 -0.73
N ARG A 5 -22.98 -16.15 -1.70
CA ARG A 5 -22.17 -15.21 -2.48
C ARG A 5 -21.58 -14.09 -1.62
N MET A 6 -22.35 -13.56 -0.66
CA MET A 6 -21.88 -12.51 0.25
C MET A 6 -20.81 -13.04 1.21
N LEU A 7 -21.00 -14.26 1.73
CA LEU A 7 -20.01 -14.91 2.59
C LEU A 7 -18.68 -15.16 1.86
N PHE A 8 -18.74 -15.63 0.61
CA PHE A 8 -17.56 -15.83 -0.23
C PHE A 8 -16.81 -14.52 -0.49
N LEU A 9 -17.52 -13.47 -0.91
CA LEU A 9 -16.91 -12.16 -1.20
C LEU A 9 -16.23 -11.54 0.03
N SER A 10 -16.85 -11.66 1.21
CA SER A 10 -16.22 -11.18 2.44
C SER A 10 -14.95 -11.97 2.79
N GLY A 11 -14.93 -13.29 2.57
CA GLY A 11 -13.71 -14.09 2.73
C GLY A 11 -12.59 -13.66 1.78
N VAL A 12 -12.92 -13.42 0.50
CA VAL A 12 -11.96 -12.89 -0.49
C VAL A 12 -11.45 -11.50 -0.11
N SER A 13 -12.35 -10.62 0.38
CA SER A 13 -12.01 -9.28 0.85
C SER A 13 -11.04 -9.32 2.04
N ASP A 14 -11.22 -10.25 2.98
CA ASP A 14 -10.33 -10.41 4.13
C ASP A 14 -8.95 -10.93 3.71
N LEU A 15 -8.91 -11.91 2.80
CA LEU A 15 -7.66 -12.38 2.23
C LEU A 15 -6.92 -11.26 1.50
N ALA A 16 -7.63 -10.46 0.71
CA ALA A 16 -7.06 -9.32 0.00
C ALA A 16 -6.49 -8.27 0.97
N LEU A 17 -7.16 -7.99 2.09
CA LEU A 17 -6.68 -7.07 3.11
C LEU A 17 -5.40 -7.59 3.79
N VAL A 18 -5.39 -8.87 4.20
CA VAL A 18 -4.21 -9.49 4.83
C VAL A 18 -3.05 -9.56 3.85
N LEU A 19 -3.30 -9.91 2.59
CA LEU A 19 -2.28 -9.93 1.54
C LEU A 19 -1.68 -8.55 1.30
N TRP A 20 -2.51 -7.50 1.20
CA TRP A 20 -2.03 -6.14 1.01
C TRP A 20 -1.22 -5.64 2.20
N ALA A 21 -1.72 -5.85 3.42
CA ALA A 21 -1.00 -5.49 4.64
C ALA A 21 0.34 -6.22 4.75
N GLY A 22 0.32 -7.54 4.61
CA GLY A 22 1.51 -8.39 4.69
C GLY A 22 2.56 -8.05 3.64
N ALA A 23 2.14 -7.87 2.38
CA ALA A 23 3.05 -7.50 1.30
C ALA A 23 3.65 -6.10 1.52
N THR A 24 2.87 -5.15 2.03
CA THR A 24 3.35 -3.81 2.37
C THR A 24 4.45 -3.89 3.44
N TRP A 25 4.20 -4.61 4.53
CA TRP A 25 5.17 -4.76 5.62
C TRP A 25 6.41 -5.55 5.21
N ALA A 26 6.24 -6.64 4.45
CA ALA A 26 7.37 -7.41 3.94
C ALA A 26 8.26 -6.55 3.03
N ALA A 27 7.67 -5.77 2.11
CA ALA A 27 8.43 -4.88 1.24
C ALA A 27 9.24 -3.84 2.02
N GLY A 28 8.61 -3.11 2.93
CA GLY A 28 9.25 -1.97 3.60
C GLY A 28 10.10 -2.31 4.82
N TYR A 29 9.74 -3.35 5.59
CA TYR A 29 10.41 -3.68 6.85
C TYR A 29 11.31 -4.91 6.78
N VAL A 30 11.22 -5.70 5.70
CA VAL A 30 12.05 -6.89 5.53
C VAL A 30 12.91 -6.77 4.27
N PHE A 31 12.29 -6.68 3.09
CA PHE A 31 13.01 -6.70 1.82
C PHE A 31 13.86 -5.45 1.60
N ALA A 32 13.33 -4.25 1.80
CA ALA A 32 14.11 -3.03 1.63
C ALA A 32 15.35 -2.99 2.55
N PRO A 33 15.24 -3.22 3.88
CA PRO A 33 16.41 -3.30 4.76
C PRO A 33 17.41 -4.39 4.34
N ALA A 34 16.92 -5.58 3.97
CA ALA A 34 17.78 -6.67 3.54
C ALA A 34 18.56 -6.31 2.27
N LEU A 35 17.93 -5.65 1.29
CA LEU A 35 18.58 -5.21 0.06
C LEU A 35 19.69 -4.19 0.36
N PHE A 36 19.42 -3.16 1.16
CA PHE A 36 20.41 -2.13 1.50
C PHE A 36 21.54 -2.64 2.40
N ALA A 37 21.33 -3.73 3.13
CA ALA A 37 22.36 -4.35 3.96
C ALA A 37 23.37 -5.19 3.17
N HIS A 38 22.98 -5.74 2.01
CA HIS A 38 23.78 -6.75 1.30
C HIS A 38 24.22 -6.32 -0.11
N PHE A 39 23.67 -5.24 -0.66
CA PHE A 39 23.97 -4.78 -2.02
C PHE A 39 24.44 -3.32 -2.05
N PRO A 40 25.21 -2.92 -3.08
CA PRO A 40 25.53 -1.51 -3.31
C PRO A 40 24.26 -0.65 -3.36
N ARG A 41 24.35 0.58 -2.84
CA ARG A 41 23.20 1.47 -2.63
C ARG A 41 22.36 1.68 -3.89
N GLU A 42 23.00 1.82 -5.04
CA GLU A 42 22.32 2.00 -6.34
C GLU A 42 21.50 0.77 -6.72
N LEU A 43 22.13 -0.41 -6.71
CA LEU A 43 21.48 -1.68 -7.02
C LEU A 43 20.33 -1.99 -6.05
N ALA A 44 20.55 -1.78 -4.75
CA ALA A 44 19.52 -1.94 -3.72
C ALA A 44 18.33 -0.99 -3.95
N GLY A 45 18.62 0.26 -4.28
CA GLY A 45 17.60 1.28 -4.56
C GLY A 45 16.78 0.99 -5.81
N ASP A 46 17.38 0.38 -6.83
CA ASP A 46 16.67 -0.02 -8.06
C ASP A 46 15.82 -1.27 -7.83
N ALA A 47 16.37 -2.28 -7.15
CA ALA A 47 15.62 -3.47 -6.75
C ALA A 47 14.43 -3.11 -5.85
N ALA A 48 14.63 -2.25 -4.85
CA ALA A 48 13.55 -1.75 -4.00
C ALA A 48 12.47 -1.03 -4.82
N GLY A 49 12.86 -0.16 -5.76
CA GLY A 49 11.92 0.52 -6.66
C GLY A 49 11.02 -0.44 -7.43
N GLN A 50 11.58 -1.54 -7.96
CA GLN A 50 10.81 -2.57 -8.66
C GLN A 50 9.84 -3.31 -7.73
N VAL A 51 10.27 -3.67 -6.52
CA VAL A 51 9.41 -4.30 -5.51
C VAL A 51 8.24 -3.39 -5.14
N PHE A 52 8.49 -2.10 -4.91
CA PHE A 52 7.44 -1.13 -4.59
C PHE A 52 6.50 -0.87 -5.76
N ALA A 53 6.98 -0.87 -7.00
CA ALA A 53 6.13 -0.77 -8.18
C ALA A 53 5.16 -1.97 -8.28
N ALA A 54 5.66 -3.20 -8.12
CA ALA A 54 4.83 -4.40 -8.10
C ALA A 54 3.83 -4.39 -6.92
N LEU A 55 4.27 -3.96 -5.75
CA LEU A 55 3.43 -3.80 -4.57
C LEU A 55 2.27 -2.81 -4.82
N ASN A 56 2.52 -1.69 -5.49
CA ASN A 56 1.48 -0.72 -5.80
C ASN A 56 0.39 -1.31 -6.72
N VAL A 57 0.76 -2.11 -7.71
CA VAL A 57 -0.21 -2.82 -8.56
C VAL A 57 -1.02 -3.83 -7.75
N LEU A 58 -0.36 -4.63 -6.92
CA LEU A 58 -1.02 -5.57 -6.00
C LEU A 58 -2.00 -4.85 -5.07
N ALA A 59 -1.57 -3.72 -4.49
CA ALA A 59 -2.37 -2.90 -3.59
C ALA A 59 -3.67 -2.41 -4.26
N LEU A 60 -3.59 -1.92 -5.50
CA LEU A 60 -4.78 -1.49 -6.26
C LEU A 60 -5.73 -2.65 -6.54
N ALA A 61 -5.20 -3.83 -6.87
CA ALA A 61 -6.02 -5.04 -7.07
C ALA A 61 -6.72 -5.46 -5.76
N CYS A 62 -6.00 -5.48 -4.63
CA CYS A 62 -6.56 -5.76 -3.32
C CYS A 62 -7.63 -4.73 -2.90
N ALA A 63 -7.36 -3.45 -3.12
CA ALA A 63 -8.31 -2.37 -2.85
C ALA A 63 -9.61 -2.53 -3.65
N ALA A 64 -9.53 -2.91 -4.93
CA ALA A 64 -10.70 -3.15 -5.76
C ALA A 64 -11.59 -4.28 -5.20
N LEU A 65 -10.98 -5.38 -4.74
CA LEU A 65 -11.70 -6.49 -4.11
C LEU A 65 -12.38 -6.05 -2.80
N ILE A 66 -11.69 -5.26 -1.98
CA ILE A 66 -12.23 -4.74 -0.72
C ILE A 66 -13.41 -3.80 -0.98
N LEU A 67 -13.26 -2.85 -1.91
CA LEU A 67 -14.30 -1.89 -2.26
C LEU A 67 -15.53 -2.57 -2.88
N LEU A 68 -15.33 -3.61 -3.71
CA LEU A 68 -16.42 -4.40 -4.28
C LEU A 68 -17.26 -5.09 -3.19
N ASP A 69 -16.60 -5.73 -2.22
CA ASP A 69 -17.28 -6.37 -1.09
C ASP A 69 -18.02 -5.34 -0.21
N LEU A 70 -17.41 -4.18 0.08
CA LEU A 70 -18.12 -3.09 0.78
C LEU A 70 -19.36 -2.63 0.01
N ARG A 71 -19.27 -2.46 -1.31
CA ARG A 71 -20.39 -2.03 -2.16
C ARG A 71 -21.54 -3.03 -2.18
N VAL A 72 -21.24 -4.33 -2.18
CA VAL A 72 -22.24 -5.40 -2.14
C VAL A 72 -22.90 -5.52 -0.76
N ARG A 73 -22.15 -5.29 0.33
CA ARG A 73 -22.67 -5.42 1.70
C ARG A 73 -23.54 -4.26 2.15
N TYR A 74 -23.17 -3.02 1.79
CA TYR A 74 -23.74 -1.83 2.43
C TYR A 74 -24.64 -0.97 1.53
N ASP A 75 -24.83 -1.32 0.25
CA ASP A 75 -25.69 -0.63 -0.72
C ASP A 75 -25.80 0.91 -0.52
N LYS A 76 -27.00 1.46 -0.21
CA LYS A 76 -27.22 2.90 0.02
C LYS A 76 -26.51 3.47 1.26
N GLN A 77 -26.10 2.62 2.20
CA GLN A 77 -25.40 3.00 3.43
C GLN A 77 -23.87 3.00 3.28
N LEU A 78 -23.34 2.65 2.10
CA LEU A 78 -21.90 2.53 1.85
C LEU A 78 -21.11 3.78 2.29
N GLN A 79 -21.60 4.98 1.96
CA GLN A 79 -20.94 6.25 2.28
C GLN A 79 -20.78 6.53 3.79
N HIS A 80 -21.60 5.87 4.63
CA HIS A 80 -21.51 5.99 6.09
C HIS A 80 -20.49 5.02 6.71
N GLN A 81 -19.92 4.12 5.90
CA GLN A 81 -18.92 3.15 6.38
C GLN A 81 -17.54 3.81 6.47
N ARG A 82 -17.00 3.91 7.68
CA ARG A 82 -15.65 4.45 7.92
C ARG A 82 -14.57 3.69 7.14
N GLU A 83 -14.77 2.38 6.98
CA GLU A 83 -13.87 1.49 6.24
C GLU A 83 -13.73 1.87 4.76
N LEU A 84 -14.81 2.36 4.13
CA LEU A 84 -14.77 2.85 2.75
C LEU A 84 -13.73 3.98 2.63
N TRP A 85 -13.85 5.01 3.47
CA TRP A 85 -13.01 6.20 3.38
C TRP A 85 -11.55 5.92 3.73
N ALA A 86 -11.29 4.98 4.65
CA ALA A 86 -9.94 4.50 4.91
C ALA A 86 -9.32 3.83 3.67
N VAL A 87 -10.05 2.92 3.02
CA VAL A 87 -9.56 2.22 1.81
C VAL A 87 -9.40 3.20 0.64
N VAL A 88 -10.32 4.14 0.45
CA VAL A 88 -10.21 5.20 -0.56
C VAL A 88 -8.98 6.07 -0.30
N GLY A 89 -8.74 6.48 0.95
CA GLY A 89 -7.53 7.21 1.33
C GLY A 89 -6.25 6.44 1.03
N LEU A 90 -6.23 5.14 1.34
CA LEU A 90 -5.11 4.25 1.00
C LEU A 90 -4.87 4.15 -0.51
N VAL A 91 -5.94 4.08 -1.32
CA VAL A 91 -5.82 4.11 -2.80
C VAL A 91 -5.16 5.40 -3.26
N PHE A 92 -5.55 6.56 -2.71
CA PHE A 92 -4.89 7.82 -3.05
C PHE A 92 -3.41 7.83 -2.67
N VAL A 93 -3.04 7.30 -1.49
CA VAL A 93 -1.64 7.16 -1.08
C VAL A 93 -0.85 6.27 -2.04
N VAL A 94 -1.43 5.14 -2.47
CA VAL A 94 -0.81 4.25 -3.46
C VAL A 94 -0.62 4.95 -4.80
N LEU A 95 -1.61 5.71 -5.29
CA LEU A 95 -1.49 6.47 -6.53
C LEU A 95 -0.41 7.56 -6.43
N ILE A 96 -0.36 8.32 -5.33
CA ILE A 96 0.69 9.32 -5.10
C ILE A 96 2.08 8.68 -5.15
N GLN A 97 2.25 7.51 -4.52
CA GLN A 97 3.52 6.79 -4.56
C GLN A 97 3.83 6.25 -5.97
N TYR A 98 2.86 5.64 -6.64
CA TYR A 98 3.08 4.91 -7.88
C TYR A 98 3.27 5.81 -9.11
N ILE A 99 2.36 6.75 -9.34
CA ILE A 99 2.41 7.63 -10.52
C ILE A 99 3.00 9.01 -10.20
N GLY A 100 3.15 9.36 -8.92
CA GLY A 100 3.71 10.64 -8.49
C GLY A 100 5.19 10.54 -8.09
N LEU A 101 5.47 9.87 -6.97
CA LEU A 101 6.79 9.86 -6.35
C LEU A 101 7.79 8.95 -7.07
N ALA A 102 7.40 7.72 -7.39
CA ALA A 102 8.28 6.75 -8.04
C ALA A 102 8.92 7.27 -9.36
N PRO A 103 8.16 7.79 -10.35
CA PRO A 103 8.77 8.29 -11.58
C PRO A 103 9.66 9.52 -11.36
N LYS A 104 9.30 10.41 -10.42
CA LYS A 104 10.13 11.58 -10.07
C LYS A 104 11.47 11.18 -9.47
N MET A 105 11.45 10.22 -8.53
CA MET A 105 12.68 9.69 -7.93
C MET A 105 13.55 8.97 -8.96
N ALA A 106 12.95 8.21 -9.88
CA ALA A 106 13.67 7.56 -10.98
C ALA A 106 14.35 8.57 -11.91
N ALA A 107 13.65 9.67 -12.26
CA ALA A 107 14.23 10.74 -13.08
C ALA A 107 15.41 11.43 -12.41
N LEU A 108 15.34 11.67 -11.09
CA LEU A 108 16.44 12.28 -10.32
C LEU A 108 17.69 11.39 -10.29
N LYS A 109 17.54 10.07 -10.19
CA LYS A 109 18.67 9.12 -10.21
C LYS A 109 19.52 9.23 -11.49
N LEU A 110 18.92 9.59 -12.63
CA LEU A 110 19.63 9.74 -13.90
C LEU A 110 20.61 10.93 -13.91
N LEU A 111 20.46 11.87 -12.97
CA LEU A 111 21.27 13.07 -12.86
C LEU A 111 22.44 12.90 -11.88
N PHE A 112 22.54 11.76 -11.20
CA PHE A 112 23.60 11.55 -10.22
C PHE A 112 24.98 11.44 -10.92
N PRO A 113 26.06 12.00 -10.32
CA PRO A 113 26.15 12.59 -8.97
C PRO A 113 25.95 14.12 -8.91
N ASP A 114 24.82 14.65 -9.39
CA ASP A 114 24.42 16.04 -9.15
C ASP A 114 23.90 16.27 -7.71
N ALA A 115 24.52 17.22 -6.99
CA ALA A 115 24.22 17.49 -5.58
C ALA A 115 22.78 17.99 -5.33
N GLN A 116 22.22 18.76 -6.27
CA GLN A 116 20.85 19.25 -6.16
C GLN A 116 19.85 18.10 -6.38
N ALA A 117 20.10 17.24 -7.36
CA ALA A 117 19.31 16.04 -7.62
C ALA A 117 19.33 15.08 -6.43
N GLU A 118 20.49 14.83 -5.82
CA GLU A 118 20.62 13.97 -4.63
C GLU A 118 19.84 14.54 -3.43
N THR A 119 19.93 15.85 -3.20
CA THR A 119 19.18 16.53 -2.13
C THR A 119 17.67 16.40 -2.35
N THR A 120 17.21 16.65 -3.58
CA THR A 120 15.79 16.57 -3.94
C THR A 120 15.28 15.13 -3.83
N PHE A 121 16.12 14.15 -4.22
CA PHE A 121 15.82 12.73 -4.06
C PHE A 121 15.63 12.38 -2.58
N GLY A 122 16.54 12.83 -1.71
CA GLY A 122 16.43 12.62 -0.26
C GLY A 122 15.13 13.16 0.34
N GLN A 123 14.70 14.35 -0.10
CA GLN A 123 13.44 14.97 0.33
C GLN A 123 12.21 14.15 -0.12
N LEU A 124 12.16 13.76 -1.39
CA LEU A 124 11.07 12.93 -1.92
C LEU A 124 11.04 11.55 -1.27
N HIS A 125 12.21 10.97 -1.02
CA HIS A 125 12.33 9.69 -0.31
C HIS A 125 11.80 9.80 1.12
N GLY A 126 12.20 10.82 1.88
CA GLY A 126 11.68 11.05 3.23
C GLY A 126 10.16 11.27 3.25
N PHE A 127 9.62 12.03 2.30
CA PHE A 127 8.16 12.18 2.16
C PHE A 127 7.47 10.85 1.86
N SER A 128 8.04 10.03 0.98
CA SER A 128 7.51 8.69 0.68
C SER A 128 7.50 7.78 1.91
N GLN A 129 8.49 7.87 2.79
CA GLN A 129 8.53 7.09 4.05
C GLN A 129 7.39 7.47 5.00
N VAL A 130 7.04 8.75 5.10
CA VAL A 130 5.88 9.19 5.90
C VAL A 130 4.58 8.63 5.34
N LEU A 131 4.38 8.70 4.02
CA LEU A 131 3.20 8.10 3.38
C LEU A 131 3.15 6.58 3.60
N PHE A 132 4.29 5.90 3.48
CA PHE A 132 4.41 4.47 3.74
C PHE A 132 4.04 4.11 5.20
N LEU A 133 4.48 4.90 6.18
CA LEU A 133 4.12 4.69 7.60
C LEU A 133 2.61 4.88 7.83
N LEU A 134 2.02 5.92 7.26
CA LEU A 134 0.56 6.15 7.34
C LEU A 134 -0.23 5.02 6.69
N GLN A 135 0.20 4.55 5.52
CA GLN A 135 -0.38 3.39 4.85
C GLN A 135 -0.28 2.13 5.72
N SER A 136 0.92 1.85 6.24
CA SER A 136 1.20 0.70 7.11
C SER A 136 0.30 0.69 8.35
N GLY A 137 0.20 1.81 9.05
CA GLY A 137 -0.64 1.95 10.25
C GLY A 137 -2.13 1.83 9.95
N THR A 138 -2.59 2.39 8.83
CA THR A 138 -4.01 2.30 8.42
C THR A 138 -4.38 0.86 8.04
N LEU A 139 -3.50 0.14 7.34
CA LEU A 139 -3.69 -1.29 7.05
C LEU A 139 -3.73 -2.12 8.33
N ALA A 140 -2.84 -1.86 9.30
CA ALA A 140 -2.87 -2.51 10.60
C ALA A 140 -4.20 -2.28 11.34
N TYR A 141 -4.68 -1.03 11.35
CA TYR A 141 -5.97 -0.66 11.93
C TYR A 141 -7.12 -1.42 11.27
N LEU A 142 -7.16 -1.48 9.94
CA LEU A 142 -8.22 -2.19 9.20
C LEU A 142 -8.20 -3.70 9.47
N VAL A 143 -7.02 -4.32 9.49
CA VAL A 143 -6.87 -5.73 9.87
C VAL A 143 -7.43 -5.93 11.27
N TYR A 144 -6.93 -5.19 12.26
CA TYR A 144 -7.41 -5.29 13.64
C TYR A 144 -8.93 -5.13 13.74
N GLN A 145 -9.49 -4.10 13.09
CA GLN A 145 -10.91 -3.79 13.13
C GLN A 145 -11.78 -4.91 12.54
N ARG A 146 -11.32 -5.59 11.47
CA ARG A 146 -12.07 -6.72 10.88
C ARG A 146 -12.01 -7.97 11.75
N PHE A 147 -10.84 -8.29 12.32
CA PHE A 147 -10.69 -9.45 13.19
C PHE A 147 -11.45 -9.27 14.53
N ALA A 148 -11.37 -8.08 15.14
CA ALA A 148 -12.09 -7.78 16.37
C ALA A 148 -13.62 -7.89 16.20
N ARG A 149 -14.17 -7.43 15.05
CA ARG A 149 -15.61 -7.53 14.74
C ARG A 149 -16.12 -8.96 14.54
N LYS A 150 -15.24 -9.93 14.26
CA LYS A 150 -15.62 -11.35 14.11
C LYS A 150 -15.59 -12.13 15.42
N SER A 151 -14.88 -11.61 16.42
CA SER A 151 -14.73 -12.25 17.74
C SER A 151 -15.77 -11.78 18.76
N ALA A 152 -16.58 -10.76 18.43
CA ALA A 152 -17.67 -10.23 19.24
C ALA A 152 -19.01 -10.75 18.73
#